data_AF-A0A951DQS9-F1
#
_entry.id   AF-A0A951DQS9-F1
#
_cell.length_a   1.000
_cell.length_b   1.000
_cell.length_c   1.000
_cell.angle_alpha   90.00
_cell.angle_beta   90.00
_cell.angle_gamma   90.00
#
_symmetry.space_group_name_H-M   'P 1'
#
loop_
_entity.id
_entity.type
_entity.pdbx_description
1 polymer ?
#
loop_
_entity_poly.entity_id
_entity_poly.type
_entity_poly.pdbx_seq_one_letter_code
_entity_poly.pdbx_strand_id
1 'polypeptide(L)'
;MATTKQRNRMPESAFAFPEQRKEPLSDASHVRNAIARFDQVEDVSDAERDRAWKRILAAARQFDVEVSEKSWRDLMPGGKTRR
;
A
#
# COMPACT_ATOMS: atom_id res chain seq x y z
N MET A 1 6.26 16.15 -10.20
CA MET A 1 4.88 16.09 -9.68
C MET A 1 3.96 15.58 -10.78
N ALA A 2 3.45 14.36 -10.69
CA ALA A 2 2.51 13.82 -11.67
C ALA A 2 1.10 14.40 -11.42
N THR A 3 0.50 14.99 -12.46
CA THR A 3 -0.80 15.68 -12.36
C THR A 3 -1.96 14.70 -12.41
N THR A 4 -3.11 15.09 -11.84
CA THR A 4 -4.36 14.31 -11.69
C THR A 4 -4.83 13.59 -12.97
N LYS A 5 -4.49 14.11 -14.16
CA LYS A 5 -4.82 13.49 -15.46
C LYS A 5 -4.06 12.18 -15.73
N GLN A 6 -2.84 12.00 -15.19
CA GLN A 6 -2.07 10.77 -15.39
C GLN A 6 -2.62 9.61 -14.55
N ARG A 7 -3.20 9.88 -13.36
CA ARG A 7 -3.79 8.84 -12.51
C ARG A 7 -4.90 8.05 -13.21
N ASN A 8 -5.67 8.65 -14.12
CA ASN A 8 -6.83 8.03 -14.81
C ASN A 8 -6.46 6.94 -15.82
N ARG A 9 -5.20 6.86 -16.27
CA ARG A 9 -4.76 5.82 -17.22
C ARG A 9 -3.87 4.76 -16.57
N MET A 10 -3.63 4.87 -15.27
CA MET A 10 -2.79 3.90 -14.58
C MET A 10 -3.59 2.62 -14.35
N PRO A 11 -3.01 1.45 -14.61
CA PRO A 11 -3.67 0.17 -14.33
C PRO A 11 -4.02 0.09 -12.84
N GLU A 12 -5.02 -0.71 -12.50
CA GLU A 12 -5.41 -0.93 -11.10
C GLU A 12 -4.24 -1.39 -10.21
N SER A 13 -3.24 -2.06 -10.80
CA SER A 13 -1.99 -2.44 -10.13
C SER A 13 -1.13 -1.27 -9.66
N ALA A 14 -1.37 -0.05 -10.15
CA ALA A 14 -0.67 1.15 -9.74
C ALA A 14 -1.18 1.74 -8.43
N PHE A 15 -2.22 1.16 -7.83
CA PHE A 15 -2.78 1.59 -6.55
C PHE A 15 -2.85 0.40 -5.60
N ALA A 16 -2.54 0.61 -4.31
CA ALA A 16 -2.75 -0.43 -3.30
C ALA A 16 -4.25 -0.71 -3.11
N PHE A 17 -5.08 0.34 -3.22
CA PHE A 17 -6.54 0.32 -3.13
C PHE A 17 -7.15 0.80 -4.45
N PRO A 18 -7.37 -0.08 -5.44
CA PRO A 18 -7.74 0.33 -6.79
C PRO A 18 -9.13 0.98 -6.88
N GLU A 19 -10.11 0.45 -6.15
CA GLU A 19 -11.49 0.98 -6.15
C GLU A 19 -11.54 2.40 -5.57
N GLN A 20 -10.77 2.64 -4.52
CA GLN A 20 -10.68 3.95 -3.86
C GLN A 20 -9.61 4.86 -4.50
N ARG A 21 -8.78 4.30 -5.40
CA ARG A 21 -7.61 4.94 -6.05
C ARG A 21 -6.66 5.62 -5.06
N LYS A 22 -6.57 5.05 -3.86
CA LYS A 22 -5.70 5.48 -2.75
C LYS A 22 -4.35 4.74 -2.81
N GLU A 23 -3.33 5.35 -2.22
CA GLU A 23 -1.96 4.81 -2.14
C GLU A 23 -1.39 4.41 -3.51
N PRO A 24 -1.03 5.39 -4.38
CA PRO A 24 -0.32 5.07 -5.61
C PRO A 24 0.98 4.31 -5.29
N LEU A 25 1.37 3.40 -6.18
CA LEU A 25 2.55 2.53 -6.08
C LEU A 25 3.47 2.72 -7.30
N SER A 26 3.61 3.96 -7.78
CA SER A 26 4.33 4.27 -9.03
C SER A 26 5.84 4.36 -8.90
N ASP A 27 6.36 4.49 -7.68
CA ASP A 27 7.78 4.59 -7.38
C ASP A 27 8.08 4.19 -5.92
N ALA A 28 9.36 4.09 -5.58
CA ALA A 28 9.82 3.69 -4.26
C ALA A 28 9.30 4.60 -3.12
N SER A 29 9.19 5.91 -3.34
CA SER A 29 8.72 6.86 -2.33
C SER A 29 7.23 6.65 -2.04
N HIS A 30 6.45 6.44 -3.08
CA HIS A 30 5.04 6.09 -3.00
C HIS A 30 4.82 4.75 -2.27
N VAL A 31 5.61 3.72 -2.57
CA VAL A 31 5.52 2.43 -1.86
C VAL A 31 5.82 2.58 -0.37
N ARG A 32 6.88 3.32 0.00
CA ARG A 32 7.21 3.57 1.42
C ARG A 32 6.09 4.32 2.14
N ASN A 33 5.50 5.32 1.50
CA ASN A 33 4.36 6.07 2.04
C ASN A 33 3.13 5.17 2.25
N ALA A 34 2.84 4.28 1.30
CA ALA A 34 1.73 3.34 1.39
C ALA A 34 1.87 2.35 2.56
N ILE A 35 3.10 1.89 2.84
CA ILE A 35 3.40 1.06 4.01
C ILE A 35 3.21 1.89 5.29
N ALA A 36 3.80 3.08 5.35
CA ALA A 36 3.81 3.92 6.55
C ALA A 36 2.42 4.44 6.96
N ARG A 37 1.45 4.46 6.03
CA ARG A 37 0.08 4.97 6.24
C ARG A 37 -0.98 3.90 6.08
N PHE A 38 -0.59 2.63 6.07
CA PHE A 38 -1.53 1.54 5.82
C PHE A 38 -2.64 1.45 6.88
N ASP A 39 -2.32 1.82 8.12
CA ASP A 39 -3.24 1.89 9.25
C ASP A 39 -4.29 3.00 9.11
N GLN A 40 -3.97 4.07 8.38
CA GLN A 40 -4.85 5.23 8.15
C GLN A 40 -5.93 4.97 7.08
N VAL A 41 -5.86 3.86 6.37
CA VAL A 41 -6.87 3.52 5.36
C VAL A 41 -8.09 2.94 6.07
N GLU A 42 -9.14 3.75 6.16
CA GLU A 42 -10.45 3.38 6.72
C GLU A 42 -11.44 2.91 5.64
N ASP A 43 -12.58 2.38 6.07
CA ASP A 43 -13.69 1.89 5.22
C ASP A 43 -13.31 0.77 4.24
N VAL A 44 -12.40 -0.12 4.66
CA VAL A 44 -11.97 -1.29 3.89
C VAL A 44 -12.03 -2.56 4.73
N SER A 45 -12.45 -3.65 4.12
CA SER A 45 -12.46 -4.98 4.73
C SER A 45 -11.04 -5.54 4.90
N ASP A 46 -10.89 -6.49 5.82
CA ASP A 46 -9.64 -7.27 5.96
C ASP A 46 -9.21 -7.93 4.64
N ALA A 47 -10.17 -8.40 3.84
CA ALA A 47 -9.88 -8.99 2.53
C ALA A 47 -9.32 -7.96 1.55
N GLU A 48 -9.79 -6.71 1.59
CA GLU A 48 -9.20 -5.61 0.81
C GLU A 48 -7.80 -5.26 1.31
N ARG A 49 -7.59 -5.22 2.64
CA ARG A 49 -6.26 -5.01 3.22
C ARG A 49 -5.27 -6.10 2.81
N ASP A 50 -5.68 -7.37 2.82
CA ASP A 50 -4.85 -8.48 2.35
C ASP A 50 -4.46 -8.33 0.87
N ARG A 51 -5.41 -7.93 0.01
CA ARG A 51 -5.14 -7.67 -1.41
C ARG A 51 -4.22 -6.46 -1.60
N ALA A 52 -4.43 -5.39 -0.85
CA ALA A 52 -3.60 -4.19 -0.89
C ALA A 52 -2.16 -4.48 -0.45
N TRP A 53 -1.98 -5.23 0.64
CA TRP A 53 -0.66 -5.63 1.14
C TRP A 53 0.13 -6.44 0.11
N LYS A 54 -0.52 -7.39 -0.59
CA LYS A 54 0.11 -8.14 -1.69
C LYS A 54 0.60 -7.24 -2.83
N ARG A 55 -0.18 -6.22 -3.20
CA ARG A 55 0.21 -5.24 -4.23
C ARG A 55 1.40 -4.40 -3.77
N ILE A 56 1.39 -3.93 -2.52
CA ILE A 56 2.49 -3.17 -1.92
C ILE A 56 3.77 -4.00 -1.93
N LEU A 57 3.74 -5.27 -1.51
CA LEU A 57 4.91 -6.14 -1.53
C LEU A 57 5.45 -6.39 -2.95
N ALA A 58 4.56 -6.54 -3.93
CA ALA A 58 4.96 -6.68 -5.34
C ALA A 58 5.66 -5.41 -5.85
N ALA A 59 5.10 -4.23 -5.58
CA ALA A 59 5.71 -2.96 -5.93
C ALA A 59 7.02 -2.72 -5.18
N ALA A 60 7.11 -3.08 -3.90
CA ALA A 60 8.32 -2.98 -3.11
C ALA A 60 9.47 -3.79 -3.72
N ARG A 61 9.21 -5.02 -4.18
CA ARG A 61 10.20 -5.83 -4.91
C ARG A 61 10.63 -5.19 -6.22
N GLN A 62 9.70 -4.58 -6.96
CA GLN A 62 10.02 -3.93 -8.22
C GLN A 62 10.89 -2.68 -8.05
N PHE A 63 10.70 -1.94 -6.96
CA PHE A 63 11.38 -0.68 -6.68
C PHE A 63 12.51 -0.79 -5.64
N ASP A 64 12.90 -2.02 -5.28
CA ASP A 64 13.94 -2.32 -4.29
C ASP A 64 13.71 -1.60 -2.94
N VAL A 65 12.46 -1.65 -2.47
CA VAL A 65 12.08 -1.14 -1.15
C VAL A 65 12.05 -2.31 -0.16
N GLU A 66 12.87 -2.21 0.88
CA GLU A 66 12.86 -3.17 1.98
C GLU A 66 11.59 -3.01 2.83
N VAL A 67 10.95 -4.14 3.14
CA VAL A 67 9.75 -4.20 4.00
C VAL A 67 10.05 -5.17 5.14
N SER A 68 10.02 -4.66 6.38
CA SER A 68 10.37 -5.44 7.57
C SER A 68 9.17 -6.23 8.13
N GLU A 69 7.98 -5.74 7.84
CA GLU A 69 6.71 -6.26 8.29
C GLU A 69 6.31 -7.50 7.50
N LYS A 70 5.83 -8.52 8.20
CA LYS A 70 5.41 -9.78 7.57
C LYS A 70 3.96 -9.72 7.14
N SER A 71 3.17 -8.95 7.87
CA SER A 71 1.74 -8.77 7.65
C SER A 71 1.34 -7.32 7.84
N TRP A 72 0.33 -6.86 7.09
CA TRP A 72 -0.27 -5.55 7.35
C TRP A 72 -0.88 -5.47 8.76
N ARG A 73 -1.19 -6.61 9.39
CA ARG A 73 -1.64 -6.65 10.78
C ARG A 73 -0.59 -6.09 11.73
N ASP A 74 0.70 -6.24 11.41
CA ASP A 74 1.82 -5.69 12.19
C ASP A 74 1.84 -4.14 12.17
N LEU A 75 1.19 -3.54 11.18
CA LEU A 75 1.06 -2.09 11.00
C LEU A 75 -0.15 -1.51 11.75
N MET A 76 -1.15 -2.33 12.12
CA MET A 76 -2.35 -1.84 12.79
C MET A 76 -2.09 -1.56 14.28
N PRO A 77 -2.77 -0.57 14.88
CA PRO A 77 -2.76 -0.36 16.33
C PRO A 77 -3.27 -1.62 17.03
N GLY A 78 -2.35 -2.34 17.69
CA GLY A 78 -2.61 -3.64 18.35
C GLY A 78 -1.80 -4.82 17.79
N GLY A 79 -1.24 -4.70 16.58
CA GLY A 79 -0.44 -5.76 15.94
C GLY A 79 0.95 -5.97 16.52
N LYS A 80 1.52 -4.93 17.15
CA LYS A 80 2.75 -5.04 17.94
C LYS A 80 2.42 -5.50 19.35
N THR A 81 1.97 -6.74 19.52
CA THR A 81 2.16 -7.40 20.80
C THR A 81 3.68 -7.56 20.96
N ARG A 82 4.30 -6.60 21.66
CA ARG A 82 5.71 -6.64 22.05
C ARG A 82 5.95 -8.00 22.71
N ARG A 83 6.86 -8.79 22.12
CA ARG A 83 7.49 -9.91 22.79
C ARG A 83 8.42 -9.40 23.89
#